data_AF-A0A7Y5R8I6-F1
#
_entry.id   AF-A0A7Y5R8I6-F1
#
_cell.length_a   1.000
_cell.length_b   1.000
_cell.length_c   1.000
_cell.angle_alpha   90.00
_cell.angle_beta   90.00
_cell.angle_gamma   90.00
#
_symmetry.space_group_name_H-M   'P 1'
#
loop_
_entity.id
_entity.type
_entity.pdbx_description
1 polymer ?
#
loop_
_entity_poly.entity_id
_entity_poly.type
_entity_poly.pdbx_seq_one_letter_code
_entity_poly.pdbx_strand_id
1 'polypeptide(L)'
;MYYPTITLVTILLGVLSPALLWAQSYEWKLKKEIKDLKVYFRKSTDSKINELKIETVVNAPVATVVAAIRDVPMQPYWVYHCIEAERLHMVSETENYVYAKIDFPWPMSDRDYVVNSKVWQDTMAHEVVLHLSARPHYIPEKTDVVRIPLMEAVWKFKDLGNGKTKVINHLKSDPAGTMPPWMVNLAIDQGPTRSIHNLKELVKKEKYQKANLAFLKKTKKG
;
A
#
# COMPACT_ATOMS: atom_id res chain seq x y z
N MET A 1 58.98 42.79 -46.65
CA MET A 1 59.12 41.91 -45.47
C MET A 1 57.72 41.41 -45.14
N TYR A 2 57.38 40.20 -45.58
CA TYR A 2 56.04 39.59 -45.50
C TYR A 2 55.85 38.92 -44.13
N TYR A 3 54.76 39.23 -43.43
CA TYR A 3 54.29 38.43 -42.27
C TYR A 3 53.04 37.67 -42.69
N PRO A 4 52.97 36.33 -42.52
CA PRO A 4 51.79 35.56 -42.86
C PRO A 4 50.76 35.63 -41.73
N THR A 5 49.49 35.74 -42.11
CA THR A 5 48.33 35.63 -41.21
C THR A 5 48.20 34.20 -40.69
N ILE A 6 48.24 34.04 -39.36
CA ILE A 6 47.97 32.76 -38.70
C ILE A 6 46.44 32.55 -38.70
N THR A 7 45.97 31.61 -39.50
CA THR A 7 44.58 31.14 -39.48
C THR A 7 44.38 30.26 -38.25
N LEU A 8 43.53 30.71 -37.32
CA LEU A 8 43.16 29.95 -36.12
C LEU A 8 42.25 28.77 -36.52
N VAL A 9 42.76 27.54 -36.45
CA VAL A 9 41.95 26.33 -36.62
C VAL A 9 41.28 26.00 -35.30
N THR A 10 40.01 26.33 -35.17
CA THR A 10 39.19 25.95 -34.00
C THR A 10 38.87 24.46 -34.10
N ILE A 11 39.55 23.63 -33.29
CA ILE A 11 39.20 22.22 -33.11
C ILE A 11 37.87 22.17 -32.34
N LEU A 12 36.78 21.85 -33.04
CA LEU A 12 35.47 21.61 -32.45
C LEU A 12 35.53 20.26 -31.71
N LEU A 13 35.86 20.28 -30.42
CA LEU A 13 35.71 19.13 -29.52
C LEU A 13 34.22 18.78 -29.45
N GLY A 14 33.82 17.75 -30.19
CA GLY A 14 32.49 17.18 -30.12
C GLY A 14 32.18 16.76 -28.69
N VAL A 15 31.28 17.51 -28.05
CA VAL A 15 30.75 17.19 -26.73
C VAL A 15 29.90 15.93 -26.87
N LEU A 16 30.51 14.77 -26.62
CA LEU A 16 29.83 13.52 -26.32
C LEU A 16 28.96 13.79 -25.08
N SER A 17 27.70 14.15 -25.31
CA SER A 17 26.74 14.36 -24.22
C SER A 17 26.43 13.01 -23.57
N PRO A 18 26.79 12.78 -22.30
CA PRO A 18 26.31 11.62 -21.56
C PRO A 18 24.90 11.94 -21.04
N ALA A 19 23.98 12.28 -21.94
CA ALA A 19 22.59 12.56 -21.63
C ALA A 19 21.70 11.31 -21.82
N LEU A 20 22.25 10.14 -21.52
CA LEU A 20 21.45 9.03 -21.00
C LEU A 20 21.55 9.10 -19.47
N LEU A 21 21.15 10.24 -18.90
CA LEU A 21 20.73 10.25 -17.51
C LEU A 21 19.56 9.29 -17.44
N TRP A 22 19.74 8.20 -16.71
CA TRP A 22 18.71 7.20 -16.48
C TRP A 22 17.51 7.93 -15.89
N ALA A 23 16.51 8.25 -16.71
CA ALA A 23 15.22 8.66 -16.22
C ALA A 23 14.71 7.48 -15.40
N GLN A 24 14.90 7.56 -14.09
CA GLN A 24 14.46 6.55 -13.15
C GLN A 24 12.94 6.59 -13.19
N SER A 25 12.33 5.77 -14.06
CA SER A 25 10.89 5.83 -14.27
C SER A 25 10.19 5.43 -12.96
N TYR A 26 9.41 6.36 -12.42
CA TYR A 26 8.51 6.16 -11.27
C TYR A 26 7.19 5.47 -11.68
N GLU A 27 7.21 4.83 -12.85
CA GLU A 27 6.07 4.14 -13.43
C GLU A 27 5.80 2.82 -12.71
N TRP A 28 4.52 2.49 -12.60
CA TRP A 28 4.08 1.20 -12.08
C TRP A 28 4.43 0.08 -13.07
N LYS A 29 5.29 -0.85 -12.65
CA LYS A 29 5.68 -2.01 -13.45
C LYS A 29 4.94 -3.25 -12.95
N LEU A 30 4.21 -3.93 -13.83
CA LEU A 30 3.58 -5.21 -13.52
C LEU A 30 4.66 -6.24 -13.17
N LYS A 31 4.50 -6.93 -12.04
CA LYS A 31 5.43 -7.94 -11.52
C LYS A 31 4.82 -9.33 -11.43
N LYS A 32 3.51 -9.40 -11.22
CA LYS A 32 2.79 -10.66 -11.03
C LYS A 32 1.35 -10.48 -11.48
N GLU A 33 0.83 -11.45 -12.21
CA GLU A 33 -0.58 -11.54 -12.59
C GLU A 33 -1.04 -12.98 -12.39
N ILE A 34 -2.04 -13.18 -11.53
CA ILE A 34 -2.63 -14.49 -11.23
C ILE A 34 -4.14 -14.32 -11.17
N LYS A 35 -4.85 -14.89 -12.15
CA LYS A 35 -6.32 -14.80 -12.28
C LYS A 35 -6.77 -13.33 -12.23
N ASP A 36 -7.44 -12.94 -11.15
CA ASP A 36 -8.00 -11.62 -10.92
C ASP A 36 -7.11 -10.76 -10.02
N LEU A 37 -5.85 -11.12 -9.77
CA LEU A 37 -4.90 -10.37 -8.94
C LEU A 37 -3.71 -9.92 -9.78
N LYS A 38 -3.46 -8.61 -9.80
CA LYS A 38 -2.30 -7.99 -10.44
C LYS A 38 -1.48 -7.23 -9.41
N VAL A 39 -0.16 -7.40 -9.45
CA VAL A 39 0.79 -6.75 -8.55
C VAL A 39 1.75 -5.90 -9.36
N TYR A 40 1.90 -4.64 -8.97
CA TYR A 40 2.77 -3.67 -9.59
C TYR A 40 3.74 -3.11 -8.56
N PHE A 41 4.99 -2.90 -8.96
CA PHE A 41 5.97 -2.17 -8.15
C PHE A 41 6.36 -0.87 -8.85
N ARG A 42 6.64 0.16 -8.06
CA ARG A 42 7.40 1.33 -8.52
C ARG A 42 8.48 1.67 -7.49
N LYS A 43 9.53 2.37 -7.90
CA LYS A 43 10.49 2.90 -6.93
C LYS A 43 9.81 3.97 -6.08
N SER A 44 10.07 3.99 -4.77
CA SER A 44 9.62 5.09 -3.92
C SER A 44 10.49 6.33 -4.11
N THR A 45 9.93 7.50 -3.81
CA THR A 45 10.63 8.79 -3.94
C THR A 45 11.48 9.13 -2.72
N ASP A 46 11.20 8.50 -1.57
CA ASP A 46 11.78 8.85 -0.26
C ASP A 46 12.15 7.61 0.59
N SER A 47 12.09 6.40 0.02
CA SER A 47 12.60 5.17 0.64
C SER A 47 13.32 4.28 -0.37
N LYS A 48 14.24 3.45 0.12
CA LYS A 48 14.89 2.38 -0.67
C LYS A 48 13.96 1.18 -0.91
N ILE A 49 12.81 1.15 -0.23
CA ILE A 49 11.78 0.15 -0.42
C ILE A 49 10.86 0.58 -1.55
N ASN A 50 10.55 -0.34 -2.46
CA ASN A 50 9.61 -0.10 -3.54
C ASN A 50 8.20 0.15 -2.98
N GLU A 51 7.38 0.87 -3.73
CA GLU A 51 5.95 0.93 -3.46
C GLU A 51 5.24 -0.19 -4.19
N LEU A 52 4.16 -0.66 -3.59
CA LEU A 52 3.35 -1.78 -4.03
C LEU A 52 1.97 -1.29 -4.43
N LYS A 53 1.46 -1.74 -5.58
CA LYS A 53 0.05 -1.62 -5.93
C LYS A 53 -0.50 -3.00 -6.26
N ILE A 54 -1.62 -3.37 -5.64
CA ILE A 54 -2.37 -4.56 -5.97
C ILE A 54 -3.73 -4.16 -6.53
N GLU A 55 -4.10 -4.73 -7.67
CA GLU A 55 -5.46 -4.63 -8.22
C GLU A 55 -6.11 -6.00 -8.18
N THR A 56 -7.32 -6.09 -7.64
CA THR A 56 -8.08 -7.33 -7.66
C THR A 56 -9.59 -7.15 -7.68
N VAL A 57 -10.33 -8.24 -7.88
CA VAL A 57 -11.79 -8.29 -7.74
C VAL A 57 -12.15 -9.16 -6.53
N VAL A 58 -13.11 -8.69 -5.74
CA VAL A 58 -13.69 -9.44 -4.62
C VAL A 58 -15.16 -9.68 -4.93
N ASN A 59 -15.62 -10.92 -4.83
CA ASN A 59 -17.02 -11.30 -5.04
C ASN A 59 -17.88 -10.98 -3.81
N ALA A 60 -17.88 -9.71 -3.42
CA ALA A 60 -18.76 -9.17 -2.38
C ALA A 60 -19.09 -7.68 -2.69
N PRO A 61 -20.24 -7.17 -2.22
CA PRO A 61 -20.55 -5.74 -2.30
C PRO A 61 -19.52 -4.88 -1.56
N VAL A 62 -19.38 -3.61 -1.97
CA VAL A 62 -18.41 -2.67 -1.36
C VAL A 62 -18.58 -2.58 0.15
N ALA A 63 -19.82 -2.50 0.64
CA ALA A 63 -20.11 -2.44 2.08
C ALA A 63 -19.57 -3.64 2.86
N THR A 64 -19.72 -4.85 2.31
CA THR A 64 -19.19 -6.10 2.89
C THR A 64 -17.66 -6.08 2.94
N VAL A 65 -17.00 -5.67 1.85
CA VAL A 65 -15.53 -5.61 1.79
C VAL A 65 -14.98 -4.59 2.79
N VAL A 66 -15.56 -3.38 2.80
CA VAL A 66 -15.14 -2.31 3.72
C VAL A 66 -15.41 -2.69 5.18
N ALA A 67 -16.54 -3.32 5.48
CA ALA A 67 -16.85 -3.79 6.83
C ALA A 67 -15.83 -4.83 7.32
N ALA A 68 -15.45 -5.78 6.46
CA ALA A 68 -14.48 -6.82 6.80
C ALA A 68 -13.07 -6.25 7.05
N ILE A 69 -12.59 -5.34 6.20
CA ILE A 69 -11.26 -4.72 6.37
C ILE A 69 -11.19 -3.87 7.65
N ARG A 70 -12.27 -3.16 7.99
CA ARG A 70 -12.31 -2.25 9.15
C ARG A 70 -12.55 -2.96 10.49
N ASP A 71 -12.76 -4.27 10.46
CA ASP A 71 -13.00 -5.08 11.64
C ASP A 71 -11.67 -5.46 12.31
N VAL A 72 -11.18 -4.55 13.15
CA VAL A 72 -9.86 -4.64 13.80
C VAL A 72 -9.65 -5.97 14.55
N PRO A 73 -10.58 -6.46 15.38
CA PRO A 73 -10.42 -7.76 16.05
C PRO A 73 -10.27 -8.95 15.11
N MET A 74 -10.67 -8.80 13.84
CA MET A 74 -10.54 -9.86 12.85
C MET A 74 -9.22 -9.81 12.07
N GLN A 75 -8.39 -8.76 12.22
CA GLN A 75 -7.11 -8.65 11.52
C GLN A 75 -6.18 -9.86 11.71
N PRO A 76 -6.03 -10.46 12.91
CA PRO A 76 -5.19 -11.65 13.08
C PRO A 76 -5.63 -12.86 12.24
N TYR A 77 -6.88 -12.90 11.78
CA TYR A 77 -7.41 -14.00 10.97
C TYR A 77 -7.23 -13.81 9.47
N TRP A 78 -6.91 -12.60 9.00
CA TRP A 78 -6.81 -12.33 7.56
C TRP A 78 -5.53 -11.61 7.16
N VAL A 79 -5.01 -10.70 7.99
CA VAL A 79 -3.72 -10.07 7.74
C VAL A 79 -2.63 -11.10 7.98
N TYR A 80 -1.83 -11.37 6.95
CA TYR A 80 -0.76 -12.36 7.01
C TYR A 80 0.21 -12.07 8.14
N HIS A 81 0.46 -13.06 8.98
CA HIS A 81 1.32 -12.98 10.17
C HIS A 81 0.92 -11.93 11.21
N CYS A 82 -0.30 -11.41 11.17
CA CYS A 82 -0.79 -10.57 12.26
C CYS A 82 -1.10 -11.43 13.49
N ILE A 83 -0.44 -11.13 14.60
CA ILE A 83 -0.57 -11.86 15.87
C ILE A 83 -1.52 -11.15 16.84
N GLU A 84 -1.58 -9.83 16.76
CA GLU A 84 -2.39 -8.98 17.64
C GLU A 84 -2.88 -7.79 16.83
N ALA A 85 -4.13 -7.37 17.06
CA ALA A 85 -4.64 -6.10 16.56
C ALA A 85 -5.64 -5.52 17.55
N GLU A 86 -5.53 -4.22 17.80
CA GLU A 86 -6.34 -3.51 18.78
C GLU A 86 -6.78 -2.15 18.22
N ARG A 87 -8.04 -1.79 18.47
CA ARG A 87 -8.51 -0.43 18.21
C ARG A 87 -8.17 0.42 19.43
N LEU A 88 -7.12 1.22 19.31
CA LEU A 88 -6.66 2.12 20.38
C LEU A 88 -7.70 3.21 20.70
N HIS A 89 -8.29 3.79 19.67
CA HIS A 89 -9.24 4.90 19.82
C HIS A 89 -10.19 4.98 18.62
N MET A 90 -11.47 5.26 18.87
CA MET A 90 -12.45 5.56 17.82
C MET A 90 -12.78 7.04 17.84
N VAL A 91 -12.41 7.77 16.79
CA VAL A 91 -12.70 9.20 16.65
C VAL A 91 -14.13 9.39 16.13
N SER A 92 -14.54 8.55 15.18
CA SER A 92 -15.89 8.55 14.59
C SER A 92 -16.20 7.20 13.94
N GLU A 93 -17.39 7.07 13.34
CA GLU A 93 -17.72 5.91 12.51
C GLU A 93 -16.78 5.73 11.29
N THR A 94 -16.08 6.77 10.88
CA THR A 94 -15.21 6.80 9.69
C THR A 94 -13.72 6.96 10.02
N GLU A 95 -13.37 7.19 11.29
CA GLU A 95 -11.98 7.41 11.71
C GLU A 95 -11.65 6.69 13.02
N ASN A 96 -10.54 5.96 13.02
CA ASN A 96 -10.01 5.31 14.23
C ASN A 96 -8.49 5.21 14.21
N TYR A 97 -7.92 4.90 15.37
CA TYR A 97 -6.51 4.54 15.54
C TYR A 97 -6.42 3.05 15.83
N VAL A 98 -5.50 2.38 15.14
CA VAL A 98 -5.34 0.93 15.19
C VAL A 98 -3.89 0.60 15.45
N TYR A 99 -3.69 -0.29 16.41
CA TYR A 99 -2.44 -1.00 16.67
C TYR A 99 -2.50 -2.38 16.03
N ALA A 100 -1.39 -2.85 15.45
CA ALA A 100 -1.23 -4.25 15.13
C ALA A 100 0.22 -4.70 15.27
N LYS A 101 0.41 -5.97 15.64
CA LYS A 101 1.69 -6.66 15.73
C LYS A 101 1.77 -7.74 14.64
N ILE A 102 2.91 -7.81 13.97
CA ILE A 102 3.22 -8.73 12.88
C ILE A 102 4.41 -9.61 13.28
N ASP A 103 4.21 -10.92 13.21
CA ASP A 103 5.23 -11.94 13.40
C ASP A 103 6.22 -11.90 12.23
N PHE A 104 7.50 -11.72 12.55
CA PHE A 104 8.57 -11.72 11.55
C PHE A 104 9.43 -12.98 11.69
N PRO A 105 9.90 -13.58 10.58
CA PRO A 105 10.74 -14.76 10.64
C PRO A 105 12.00 -14.55 11.49
N TRP A 106 12.27 -15.47 12.41
CA TRP A 106 13.52 -15.51 13.16
C TRP A 106 14.73 -15.52 12.20
N PRO A 107 15.82 -14.76 12.46
CA PRO A 107 16.16 -14.05 13.70
C PRO A 107 15.71 -12.59 13.77
N MET A 108 14.77 -12.16 12.92
CA MET A 108 14.28 -10.79 12.95
C MET A 108 13.26 -10.59 14.08
N SER A 109 13.34 -9.47 14.80
CA SER A 109 12.32 -9.07 15.78
C SER A 109 10.95 -8.86 15.12
N ASP A 110 9.88 -9.04 15.87
CA ASP A 110 8.54 -8.71 15.38
C ASP A 110 8.43 -7.23 15.01
N ARG A 111 7.46 -6.91 14.15
CA ARG A 111 7.11 -5.53 13.82
C ARG A 111 5.79 -5.17 14.46
N ASP A 112 5.63 -3.91 14.84
CA ASP A 112 4.31 -3.36 15.09
C ASP A 112 4.10 -2.06 14.30
N TYR A 113 2.83 -1.69 14.13
CA TYR A 113 2.47 -0.40 13.58
C TYR A 113 1.29 0.18 14.33
N VAL A 114 1.25 1.50 14.34
CA VAL A 114 0.08 2.28 14.77
C VAL A 114 -0.32 3.15 13.60
N VAL A 115 -1.59 3.11 13.23
CA VAL A 115 -2.12 3.92 12.12
C VAL A 115 -3.33 4.72 12.53
N ASN A 116 -3.45 5.91 11.96
CA ASN A 116 -4.72 6.59 11.80
C ASN A 116 -5.38 6.05 10.51
N SER A 117 -6.62 5.58 10.64
CA SER A 117 -7.40 4.93 9.60
C SER A 117 -8.66 5.74 9.33
N LYS A 118 -8.78 6.25 8.11
CA LYS A 118 -9.88 7.12 7.65
C LYS A 118 -10.59 6.51 6.45
N VAL A 119 -11.92 6.48 6.44
CA VAL A 119 -12.72 6.02 5.30
C VAL A 119 -13.70 7.09 4.84
N TRP A 120 -13.84 7.30 3.54
CA TRP A 120 -14.81 8.22 2.96
C TRP A 120 -15.28 7.74 1.59
N GLN A 121 -16.35 8.36 1.07
CA GLN A 121 -16.78 8.18 -0.32
C GLN A 121 -16.21 9.30 -1.18
N ASP A 122 -15.51 8.94 -2.24
CA ASP A 122 -15.19 9.85 -3.34
C ASP A 122 -16.33 9.82 -4.34
N THR A 123 -17.19 10.84 -4.28
CA THR A 123 -18.38 10.93 -5.12
C THR A 123 -18.05 11.22 -6.59
N MET A 124 -16.90 11.83 -6.88
CA MET A 124 -16.49 12.13 -8.25
C MET A 124 -15.93 10.87 -8.94
N ALA A 125 -15.14 10.08 -8.21
CA ALA A 125 -14.60 8.82 -8.72
C ALA A 125 -15.61 7.66 -8.66
N HIS A 126 -16.71 7.83 -7.91
CA HIS A 126 -17.67 6.77 -7.54
C HIS A 126 -16.98 5.61 -6.81
N GLU A 127 -16.12 5.94 -5.85
CA GLU A 127 -15.31 4.98 -5.10
C GLU A 127 -15.47 5.20 -3.59
N VAL A 128 -15.24 4.16 -2.80
CA VAL A 128 -14.96 4.29 -1.37
C VAL A 128 -13.45 4.23 -1.19
N VAL A 129 -12.91 5.12 -0.37
CA VAL A 129 -11.47 5.19 -0.09
C VAL A 129 -11.23 4.94 1.39
N LEU A 130 -10.32 4.02 1.71
CA LEU A 130 -9.77 3.82 3.04
C LEU A 130 -8.29 4.19 2.99
N HIS A 131 -7.88 5.12 3.85
CA HIS A 131 -6.51 5.59 3.97
C HIS A 131 -5.96 5.29 5.36
N LEU A 132 -4.82 4.61 5.41
CA LEU A 132 -4.07 4.31 6.61
C LEU A 132 -2.77 5.11 6.56
N SER A 133 -2.48 5.87 7.63
CA SER A 133 -1.25 6.64 7.76
C SER A 133 -0.59 6.35 9.11
N ALA A 134 0.72 6.10 9.09
CA ALA A 134 1.48 5.74 10.28
C ALA A 134 1.46 6.86 11.33
N ARG A 135 1.35 6.47 12.59
CA ARG A 135 1.42 7.33 13.78
C ARG A 135 2.37 6.68 14.79
N PRO A 136 3.67 6.56 14.46
CA PRO A 136 4.60 5.73 15.20
C PRO A 136 4.81 6.18 16.66
N HIS A 137 4.51 7.44 16.99
CA HIS A 137 4.64 8.00 18.33
C HIS A 137 3.31 8.11 19.09
N TYR A 138 2.22 7.52 18.58
CA TYR A 138 0.90 7.63 19.21
C TYR A 138 0.79 6.84 20.52
N ILE A 139 1.54 5.74 20.62
CA ILE A 139 1.77 5.00 21.87
C ILE A 139 3.28 4.72 21.99
N PRO A 140 3.79 4.47 23.21
CA PRO A 140 5.17 4.06 23.41
C PRO A 140 5.55 2.82 22.57
N GLU A 141 6.84 2.71 22.26
CA GLU A 141 7.39 1.49 21.65
C GLU A 141 7.36 0.34 22.66
N LYS A 142 7.14 -0.88 22.16
CA LYS A 142 7.14 -2.09 23.00
C LYS A 142 8.53 -2.73 22.95
N THR A 143 8.97 -3.31 24.06
CA THR A 143 10.24 -4.04 24.15
C THR A 143 10.27 -5.21 23.15
N ASP A 144 11.43 -5.47 22.54
CA ASP A 144 11.69 -6.54 21.57
C ASP A 144 10.83 -6.50 20.29
N VAL A 145 10.21 -5.36 19.99
CA VAL A 145 9.39 -5.14 18.79
C VAL A 145 9.88 -3.88 18.06
N VAL A 146 10.02 -3.96 16.74
CA VAL A 146 10.42 -2.84 15.90
C VAL A 146 9.18 -2.11 15.37
N ARG A 147 9.01 -0.84 15.76
CA ARG A 147 7.94 0.03 15.23
C ARG A 147 8.19 0.41 13.79
N ILE A 148 7.22 0.16 12.91
CA ILE A 148 7.22 0.63 11.52
C ILE A 148 7.01 2.16 11.52
N PRO A 149 8.01 2.95 11.11
CA PRO A 149 7.92 4.42 11.19
C PRO A 149 7.16 5.01 10.00
N LEU A 150 7.23 4.35 8.85
CA LEU A 150 6.65 4.79 7.58
C LEU A 150 5.69 3.72 7.08
N MET A 151 4.41 4.06 7.04
CA MET A 151 3.39 3.28 6.37
C MET A 151 2.28 4.20 5.89
N GLU A 152 2.00 4.12 4.59
CA GLU A 152 0.89 4.77 3.93
C GLU A 152 0.20 3.71 3.07
N ALA A 153 -1.08 3.46 3.32
CA ALA A 153 -1.87 2.52 2.54
C ALA A 153 -3.18 3.17 2.09
N VAL A 154 -3.44 3.14 0.79
CA VAL A 154 -4.68 3.65 0.20
C VAL A 154 -5.40 2.49 -0.49
N TRP A 155 -6.57 2.17 0.02
CA TRP A 155 -7.49 1.21 -0.58
C TRP A 155 -8.62 1.97 -1.27
N LYS A 156 -8.88 1.61 -2.53
CA LYS A 156 -10.00 2.11 -3.31
C LYS A 156 -10.92 0.96 -3.66
N PHE A 157 -12.21 1.15 -3.39
CA PHE A 157 -13.26 0.17 -3.62
C PHE A 157 -14.26 0.73 -4.61
N LYS A 158 -14.37 0.08 -5.77
CA LYS A 158 -15.32 0.44 -6.82
C LYS A 158 -16.33 -0.67 -7.01
N ASP A 159 -17.61 -0.33 -6.97
CA ASP A 159 -18.68 -1.28 -7.28
C ASP A 159 -18.63 -1.64 -8.78
N LEU A 160 -18.57 -2.93 -9.09
CA LEU A 160 -18.63 -3.46 -10.46
C LEU A 160 -20.02 -3.99 -10.81
N GLY A 161 -20.99 -3.90 -9.90
CA GLY A 161 -22.29 -4.53 -10.01
C GLY A 161 -22.27 -6.03 -9.67
N ASN A 162 -23.45 -6.63 -9.60
CA ASN A 162 -23.65 -8.07 -9.34
C ASN A 162 -22.92 -8.59 -8.10
N GLY A 163 -22.83 -7.75 -7.05
CA GLY A 163 -22.15 -8.10 -5.81
C GLY A 163 -20.63 -8.26 -5.96
N LYS A 164 -20.00 -7.57 -6.91
CA LYS A 164 -18.53 -7.59 -7.11
C LYS A 164 -17.93 -6.21 -6.84
N THR A 165 -16.75 -6.20 -6.25
CA THR A 165 -16.00 -4.98 -5.95
C THR A 165 -14.61 -5.05 -6.58
N LYS A 166 -14.21 -4.04 -7.34
CA LYS A 166 -12.80 -3.81 -7.70
C LYS A 166 -12.10 -3.21 -6.48
N VAL A 167 -10.98 -3.81 -6.09
CA VAL A 167 -10.13 -3.35 -5.00
C VAL A 167 -8.79 -2.95 -5.58
N ILE A 168 -8.36 -1.72 -5.33
CA ILE A 168 -7.00 -1.25 -5.61
C ILE A 168 -6.37 -0.89 -4.28
N ASN A 169 -5.26 -1.53 -3.92
CA ASN A 169 -4.49 -1.19 -2.73
C ASN A 169 -3.12 -0.68 -3.15
N HIS A 170 -2.79 0.56 -2.79
CA HIS A 170 -1.45 1.12 -2.88
C HIS A 170 -0.84 1.16 -1.49
N LEU A 171 0.29 0.46 -1.30
CA LEU A 171 1.04 0.42 -0.06
C LEU A 171 2.45 0.97 -0.27
N LYS A 172 2.83 1.89 0.60
CA LYS A 172 4.19 2.38 0.81
C LYS A 172 4.53 2.11 2.27
N SER A 173 5.51 1.25 2.52
CA SER A 173 5.89 0.90 3.88
C SER A 173 7.38 0.59 3.95
N ASP A 174 8.01 1.03 5.03
CA ASP A 174 9.38 0.66 5.38
C ASP A 174 9.36 -0.09 6.71
N PRO A 175 9.64 -1.41 6.73
CA PRO A 175 9.59 -2.21 7.96
C PRO A 175 10.73 -1.90 8.94
N ALA A 176 11.67 -1.02 8.56
CA ALA A 176 12.80 -0.56 9.36
C ALA A 176 13.66 -1.70 9.95
N GLY A 177 14.52 -1.36 10.91
CA GLY A 177 15.47 -2.26 11.53
C GLY A 177 16.68 -2.56 10.64
N THR A 178 17.27 -3.73 10.82
CA THR A 178 18.54 -4.14 10.20
C THR A 178 18.39 -4.80 8.84
N MET A 179 17.17 -4.86 8.30
CA MET A 179 16.89 -5.54 7.03
C MET A 179 17.48 -4.77 5.83
N PRO A 180 18.35 -5.38 5.03
CA PRO A 180 18.77 -4.80 3.76
C PRO A 180 17.57 -4.53 2.83
N PRO A 181 17.48 -3.35 2.19
CA PRO A 181 16.38 -2.99 1.29
C PRO A 181 16.11 -3.99 0.17
N TRP A 182 17.16 -4.62 -0.38
CA TRP A 182 17.00 -5.63 -1.43
C TRP A 182 16.20 -6.84 -0.97
N MET A 183 16.35 -7.24 0.30
CA MET A 183 15.65 -8.39 0.87
C MET A 183 14.18 -8.05 1.12
N VAL A 184 13.89 -6.86 1.64
CA VAL A 184 12.52 -6.35 1.78
C VAL A 184 11.84 -6.33 0.40
N ASN A 185 12.52 -5.77 -0.62
CA ASN A 185 11.99 -5.66 -1.97
C ASN A 185 11.74 -7.02 -2.66
N LEU A 186 12.49 -8.06 -2.30
CA LEU A 186 12.29 -9.42 -2.82
C LEU A 186 10.99 -10.06 -2.32
N ALA A 187 10.54 -9.68 -1.11
CA ALA A 187 9.39 -10.28 -0.43
C ALA A 187 8.21 -9.31 -0.23
N ILE A 188 8.29 -8.09 -0.78
CA ILE A 188 7.37 -6.98 -0.47
C ILE A 188 5.90 -7.28 -0.77
N ASP A 189 5.62 -8.15 -1.74
CA ASP A 189 4.26 -8.53 -2.12
C ASP A 189 3.71 -9.73 -1.34
N GLN A 190 4.54 -10.49 -0.61
CA GLN A 190 4.11 -11.76 0.00
C GLN A 190 3.02 -11.55 1.05
N GLY A 191 3.26 -10.67 2.03
CA GLY A 191 2.27 -10.34 3.05
C GLY A 191 0.99 -9.79 2.43
N PRO A 192 1.05 -8.69 1.66
CA PRO A 192 -0.14 -8.08 1.06
C PRO A 192 -0.95 -9.01 0.14
N THR A 193 -0.29 -9.85 -0.68
CA THR A 193 -1.01 -10.79 -1.57
C THR A 193 -1.69 -11.92 -0.80
N ARG A 194 -1.04 -12.46 0.24
CA ARG A 194 -1.65 -13.46 1.14
C ARG A 194 -2.80 -12.85 1.96
N SER A 195 -2.64 -11.63 2.46
CA SER A 195 -3.71 -10.91 3.16
C SER A 195 -4.94 -10.69 2.28
N ILE A 196 -4.75 -10.31 1.02
CA ILE A 196 -5.86 -10.14 0.07
C ILE A 196 -6.55 -11.48 -0.23
N HIS A 197 -5.80 -12.57 -0.33
CA HIS A 197 -6.39 -13.90 -0.47
C HIS A 197 -7.27 -14.25 0.73
N ASN A 198 -6.76 -14.09 1.95
CA ASN A 198 -7.51 -14.35 3.17
C ASN A 198 -8.73 -13.43 3.32
N LEU A 199 -8.61 -12.17 2.90
CA LEU A 199 -9.73 -11.23 2.89
C LEU A 199 -10.87 -11.72 1.98
N LYS A 200 -10.55 -12.30 0.81
CA LYS A 200 -11.58 -12.88 -0.09
C LYS A 200 -12.34 -14.04 0.57
N GLU A 201 -11.73 -14.75 1.51
CA GLU A 201 -12.42 -15.77 2.31
C GLU A 201 -13.17 -15.15 3.48
N LEU A 202 -12.59 -14.16 4.16
CA LEU A 202 -13.20 -13.46 5.28
C LEU A 202 -14.56 -12.86 4.92
N VAL A 203 -14.66 -12.20 3.77
CA VAL A 203 -15.90 -11.54 3.33
C VAL A 203 -17.06 -12.52 3.13
N LYS A 204 -16.80 -13.81 2.95
CA LYS A 204 -17.84 -14.84 2.78
C LYS A 204 -18.54 -15.20 4.09
N LYS A 205 -17.96 -14.86 5.26
CA LYS A 205 -18.59 -15.13 6.55
C LYS A 205 -19.93 -14.39 6.69
N GLU A 206 -20.94 -15.04 7.26
CA GLU A 206 -22.31 -14.52 7.39
C GLU A 206 -22.38 -13.14 8.03
N LYS A 207 -21.53 -12.90 9.04
CA LYS A 207 -21.33 -11.61 9.71
C LYS A 207 -21.22 -10.42 8.75
N TYR A 208 -20.59 -10.59 7.59
CA TYR A 208 -20.36 -9.49 6.63
C TYR A 208 -21.35 -9.47 5.47
N GLN A 209 -22.11 -10.55 5.25
CA GLN A 209 -23.07 -10.65 4.15
C GLN A 209 -24.24 -9.68 4.30
N LYS A 210 -24.55 -9.26 5.54
CA LYS A 210 -25.59 -8.27 5.86
C LYS A 210 -25.03 -6.90 6.22
N ALA A 211 -23.75 -6.65 5.92
CA ALA A 211 -23.10 -5.39 6.28
C ALA A 211 -23.80 -4.20 5.63
N ASN A 212 -24.23 -3.25 6.46
CA ASN A 212 -24.73 -1.95 6.06
C ASN A 212 -23.94 -0.88 6.79
N LEU A 213 -23.31 0.02 6.05
CA LEU A 213 -22.46 1.07 6.60
C LEU A 213 -23.17 2.40 6.39
N ALA A 214 -23.59 3.05 7.48
CA ALA A 214 -24.42 4.26 7.43
C ALA A 214 -23.77 5.41 6.64
N PHE A 215 -22.44 5.52 6.69
CA PHE A 215 -21.67 6.51 5.95
C PHE A 215 -21.56 6.24 4.44
N LEU A 216 -21.94 5.03 3.97
CA LEU A 216 -21.98 4.72 2.55
C LEU A 216 -23.34 5.08 1.96
N LYS A 217 -23.42 6.22 1.28
CA LYS A 217 -24.58 6.56 0.45
C LYS A 217 -24.67 5.59 -0.72
N LYS A 218 -25.87 5.10 -1.02
CA LYS A 218 -26.14 4.29 -2.22
C LYS A 218 -25.83 5.15 -3.44
N THR A 219 -24.84 4.76 -4.23
CA THR A 219 -24.62 5.31 -5.57
C THR A 219 -25.83 4.94 -6.42
N LYS A 220 -26.59 5.95 -6.88
CA LYS A 220 -27.59 5.72 -7.94
C LYS A 220 -26.81 5.24 -9.16
N LYS A 221 -27.16 4.05 -9.67
CA LYS A 221 -26.70 3.63 -11.00
C LYS A 221 -27.22 4.67 -11.99
N GLY A 222 -26.30 5.36 -12.66
CA GLY A 222 -26.61 6.10 -13.88
C GLY A 222 -26.87 5.13 -15.03
#